data_AF-A0AAJ1R7F4-F1
#
_entry.id   AF-A0AAJ1R7F4-F1
#
_cell.length_a   1.000
_cell.length_b   1.000
_cell.length_c   1.000
_cell.angle_alpha   90.00
_cell.angle_beta   90.00
_cell.angle_gamma   90.00
#
_symmetry.space_group_name_H-M   'P 1'
#
loop_
_entity.id
_entity.type
_entity.pdbx_description
1 polymer ?
#
loop_
_entity_poly.entity_id
_entity_poly.type
_entity_poly.pdbx_seq_one_letter_code
_entity_poly.pdbx_strand_id
1 'polypeptide(L)'
;MKNKIIEEFKGFVSLDSIRTQFIQIELDEDLFNYVTFRILKNNEERNYSFKYVLEYNQQKTNIPNGLYVNTANDWYNEYKKNNTEGRQITTIPDGTRTRHQLDAKHFVLVIDGYCFNILAEKYIISENRFFETYREDSEKIKKIVS
;
A
#
# COMPACT_ATOMS: atom_id res chain seq x y z
N MET A 1 -9.01 1.10 -18.78
CA MET A 1 -9.19 0.92 -17.33
C MET A 1 -10.13 2.00 -16.82
N LYS A 2 -11.12 1.66 -15.98
CA LYS A 2 -11.95 2.65 -15.30
C LYS A 2 -11.26 2.96 -13.97
N ASN A 3 -10.65 4.14 -13.90
CA ASN A 3 -9.94 4.57 -12.70
C ASN A 3 -10.76 5.65 -12.00
N LYS A 4 -10.94 5.50 -10.69
CA LYS A 4 -11.41 6.59 -9.83
C LYS A 4 -10.19 7.32 -9.29
N ILE A 5 -10.18 8.63 -9.46
CA ILE A 5 -9.12 9.51 -8.96
C ILE A 5 -9.25 9.60 -7.43
N ILE A 6 -8.17 9.34 -6.71
CA ILE A 6 -8.05 9.58 -5.27
C ILE A 6 -7.41 10.95 -5.04
N GLU A 7 -6.30 11.23 -5.73
CA GLU A 7 -5.60 12.52 -5.66
C GLU A 7 -4.93 12.82 -7.00
N GLU A 8 -5.09 14.05 -7.51
CA GLU A 8 -4.29 14.56 -8.62
C GLU A 8 -3.05 15.28 -8.10
N PHE A 9 -1.90 15.00 -8.69
CA PHE A 9 -0.69 15.72 -8.35
C PHE A 9 -0.48 16.89 -9.33
N LYS A 10 -0.88 18.09 -8.91
CA LYS A 10 -0.66 19.33 -9.65
C LYS A 10 0.68 19.95 -9.30
N GLY A 11 1.36 20.49 -10.30
CA GLY A 11 2.66 21.15 -10.14
C GLY A 11 3.83 20.17 -10.27
N PHE A 12 4.99 20.56 -9.73
CA PHE A 12 6.17 19.73 -9.74
C PHE A 12 6.01 18.60 -8.72
N VAL A 13 6.25 17.38 -9.18
CA VAL A 13 6.22 16.16 -8.38
C VAL A 13 7.50 15.42 -8.72
N SER A 14 8.14 14.84 -7.71
CA SER A 14 9.17 13.84 -7.93
C SER A 14 9.09 12.72 -6.90
N LEU A 15 9.55 11.54 -7.31
CA LEU A 15 9.76 10.43 -6.40
C LEU A 15 11.11 10.59 -5.69
N ASP A 16 11.09 10.68 -4.36
CA ASP A 16 12.32 10.74 -3.54
C ASP A 16 12.81 9.33 -3.19
N SER A 17 11.94 8.48 -2.65
CA SER A 17 12.32 7.12 -2.27
C SER A 17 11.15 6.13 -2.24
N ILE A 18 11.47 4.85 -2.42
CA ILE A 18 10.55 3.72 -2.25
C ILE A 18 11.13 2.83 -1.15
N ARG A 19 10.30 2.42 -0.20
CA ARG A 19 10.65 1.43 0.82
C ARG A 19 9.66 0.27 0.80
N THR A 20 10.18 -0.94 0.70
CA THR A 20 9.42 -2.18 0.85
C THR A 20 9.78 -2.85 2.17
N GLN A 21 8.79 -3.33 2.92
CA GLN A 21 9.01 -4.13 4.11
C GLN A 21 8.26 -5.45 4.00
N PHE A 22 9.02 -6.53 4.06
CA PHE A 22 8.51 -7.89 4.10
C PHE A 22 8.28 -8.30 5.54
N ILE A 23 7.18 -8.99 5.82
CA ILE A 23 7.06 -9.79 7.04
C ILE A 23 7.10 -11.23 6.60
N GLN A 24 8.16 -11.93 7.02
CA GLN A 24 8.25 -13.36 6.87
C GLN A 24 7.19 -13.99 7.77
N ILE A 25 6.13 -14.51 7.18
CA ILE A 25 5.19 -15.40 7.86
C ILE A 25 5.73 -16.80 7.57
N GLU A 26 5.88 -17.64 8.60
CA GLU A 26 6.58 -18.94 8.59
C GLU A 26 6.02 -20.03 7.63
N LEU A 27 5.28 -19.69 6.58
CA LEU A 27 4.90 -20.63 5.52
C LEU A 27 5.08 -19.98 4.15
N ASP A 28 6.28 -20.20 3.60
CA ASP A 28 6.68 -20.30 2.18
C ASP A 28 6.39 -19.19 1.15
N GLU A 29 5.75 -18.07 1.46
CA GLU A 29 5.71 -16.92 0.53
C GLU A 29 5.91 -15.57 1.22
N ASP A 30 6.90 -14.81 0.75
CA ASP A 30 7.18 -13.44 1.19
C ASP A 30 6.02 -12.52 0.80
N LEU A 31 5.11 -12.23 1.73
CA LEU A 31 4.11 -11.18 1.54
C LEU A 31 4.73 -9.80 1.83
N PHE A 32 4.59 -8.87 0.89
CA PHE A 32 4.91 -7.46 1.12
C PHE A 32 3.93 -6.90 2.15
N ASN A 33 4.36 -6.69 3.38
CA ASN A 33 3.45 -6.08 4.34
C ASN A 33 3.26 -4.59 4.07
N TYR A 34 4.31 -3.92 3.57
CA TYR A 34 4.28 -2.49 3.30
C TYR A 34 5.06 -2.11 2.05
N VAL A 35 4.48 -1.19 1.27
CA VAL A 35 5.20 -0.41 0.25
C VAL A 35 4.92 1.07 0.53
N THR A 36 5.97 1.85 0.77
CA THR A 36 5.89 3.28 1.05
C THR A 36 6.63 4.08 -0.01
N PHE A 37 5.99 5.10 -0.54
CA PHE A 37 6.56 6.07 -1.47
C PHE A 37 6.69 7.41 -0.77
N ARG A 38 7.89 7.95 -0.70
CA ARG A 38 8.11 9.35 -0.33
C ARG A 38 8.18 10.17 -1.60
N ILE A 39 7.28 11.13 -1.71
CA ILE A 39 7.18 12.02 -2.87
C ILE A 39 7.42 13.46 -2.42
N LEU A 40 8.02 14.24 -3.30
CA LEU A 40 8.15 15.68 -3.15
C LEU A 40 7.14 16.32 -4.08
N LYS A 41 6.13 17.00 -3.52
CA LYS A 41 5.09 17.72 -4.27
C LYS A 41 5.19 19.19 -3.93
N ASN A 42 5.57 20.03 -4.90
CA ASN A 42 5.78 21.47 -4.69
C ASN A 42 6.69 21.78 -3.48
N ASN A 43 7.78 21.01 -3.33
CA ASN A 43 8.73 21.05 -2.21
C ASN A 43 8.18 20.61 -0.84
N GLU A 44 6.97 20.06 -0.77
CA GLU A 44 6.43 19.42 0.42
C GLU A 44 6.59 17.91 0.34
N GLU A 45 7.02 17.30 1.44
CA GLU A 45 7.14 15.85 1.56
C GLU A 45 5.80 15.20 1.87
N ARG A 46 5.48 14.13 1.13
CA ARG A 46 4.32 13.29 1.40
C ARG A 46 4.70 11.82 1.34
N ASN A 47 4.22 11.02 2.28
CA ASN A 47 4.42 9.58 2.30
C ASN A 47 3.10 8.88 1.94
N TYR A 48 3.16 8.00 0.96
CA TYR A 48 2.06 7.14 0.51
C TYR A 48 2.39 5.72 0.92
N SER A 49 1.73 5.22 1.96
CA SER A 49 1.98 3.90 2.53
C SER A 49 0.83 2.95 2.20
N PHE A 50 1.14 1.86 1.51
CA PHE A 50 0.22 0.78 1.20
C PHE A 50 0.49 -0.39 2.15
N LYS A 51 -0.55 -0.90 2.81
CA LYS A 51 -0.45 -1.95 3.83
C LYS A 51 -1.13 -3.23 3.33
N TYR A 52 -0.58 -4.38 3.73
CA TYR A 52 -1.03 -5.71 3.29
C TYR A 52 -1.00 -5.81 1.76
N VAL A 53 0.19 -5.59 1.20
CA VAL A 53 0.43 -5.58 -0.24
C VAL A 53 0.58 -7.03 -0.71
N LEU A 54 -0.32 -7.45 -1.59
CA LEU A 54 -0.30 -8.78 -2.21
C LEU A 54 0.63 -8.82 -3.42
N GLU A 55 0.60 -7.77 -4.23
CA GLU A 55 1.41 -7.66 -5.43
C GLU A 55 1.78 -6.20 -5.68
N TYR A 56 3.00 -6.00 -6.19
CA TYR A 56 3.51 -4.70 -6.57
C TYR A 56 4.33 -4.84 -7.85
N ASN A 57 4.05 -3.99 -8.83
CA ASN A 57 4.89 -3.87 -10.02
C ASN A 57 4.98 -2.42 -10.51
N GLN A 58 5.95 -2.17 -11.37
CA GLN A 58 6.23 -0.87 -11.96
C GLN A 58 6.26 -0.98 -13.48
N GLN A 59 5.65 -0.01 -14.15
CA GLN A 59 5.67 0.12 -15.61
C GLN A 59 5.74 1.59 -16.04
N LYS A 60 6.24 1.85 -17.25
CA LYS A 60 6.15 3.20 -17.85
C LYS A 60 4.70 3.50 -18.20
N THR A 61 4.31 4.77 -18.09
CA THR A 61 2.96 5.22 -18.40
C THR A 61 2.95 6.64 -18.94
N ASN A 62 1.89 6.99 -19.65
CA ASN A 62 1.57 8.35 -20.08
C ASN A 62 0.38 8.94 -19.32
N ILE A 63 -0.13 8.23 -18.30
CA ILE A 63 -1.20 8.73 -17.43
C ILE A 63 -0.64 9.91 -16.63
N PRO A 64 -1.45 10.95 -16.34
CA PRO A 64 -1.02 12.05 -15.49
C PRO A 64 -0.58 11.59 -14.09
N ASN A 65 0.26 12.41 -13.44
CA ASN A 65 0.69 12.15 -12.08
C ASN A 65 -0.50 12.20 -11.10
N GLY A 66 -0.60 11.21 -10.22
CA GLY A 66 -1.69 11.11 -9.28
C GLY A 66 -1.79 9.74 -8.63
N LEU A 67 -2.69 9.64 -7.66
CA LEU A 67 -3.11 8.39 -7.06
C LEU A 67 -4.52 8.04 -7.54
N TYR A 68 -4.68 6.81 -8.01
CA TYR A 68 -5.92 6.28 -8.54
C TYR A 68 -6.26 4.95 -7.88
N VAL A 69 -7.53 4.57 -7.93
CA VAL A 69 -7.98 3.19 -7.69
C VAL A 69 -8.70 2.69 -8.94
N ASN A 70 -8.27 1.52 -9.42
CA ASN A 70 -8.94 0.85 -10.54
C ASN A 70 -10.23 0.19 -10.02
N THR A 71 -11.37 0.59 -10.56
CA THR A 71 -12.68 0.14 -10.08
C THR A 71 -13.15 -1.16 -10.73
N ALA A 72 -12.55 -1.56 -11.85
CA ALA A 72 -12.86 -2.85 -12.48
C ALA A 72 -12.27 -4.03 -11.70
N ASN A 73 -11.20 -3.78 -10.94
CA ASN A 73 -10.49 -4.76 -10.10
C ASN A 73 -10.03 -6.01 -10.88
N ASP A 74 -9.80 -5.88 -12.20
CA ASP A 74 -9.38 -6.97 -13.08
C ASP A 74 -8.09 -7.63 -12.61
N TRP A 75 -7.12 -6.83 -12.16
CA TRP A 75 -5.84 -7.33 -11.66
C TRP A 75 -5.99 -8.13 -10.36
N TYR A 76 -6.90 -7.74 -9.46
CA TYR A 76 -7.21 -8.55 -8.28
C TYR A 76 -7.85 -9.89 -8.67
N ASN A 77 -8.73 -9.89 -9.67
CA ASN A 77 -9.34 -11.13 -10.16
C ASN A 77 -8.31 -12.05 -10.84
N GLU A 78 -7.36 -11.49 -11.57
CA GLU A 78 -6.22 -12.22 -12.14
C GLU A 78 -5.30 -12.78 -11.05
N TYR A 79 -4.96 -11.96 -10.04
CA TYR A 79 -4.20 -12.39 -8.87
C TYR A 79 -4.86 -13.60 -8.19
N LYS A 80 -6.18 -13.58 -7.97
CA LYS A 80 -6.90 -14.73 -7.38
C LYS A 80 -6.88 -15.98 -8.25
N LYS A 81 -6.87 -15.84 -9.57
CA LYS A 81 -6.82 -16.99 -10.50
C LYS A 81 -5.44 -17.63 -10.47
N ASN A 82 -4.39 -16.82 -10.41
CA ASN A 82 -3.00 -17.26 -10.45
C ASN A 82 -2.51 -17.73 -9.07
N ASN A 83 -3.04 -17.15 -8.00
CA ASN A 83 -2.69 -17.46 -6.62
C ASN A 83 -3.92 -18.05 -5.93
N THR A 84 -3.91 -19.37 -5.72
CA THR A 84 -4.99 -20.14 -5.09
C THR A 84 -5.36 -19.64 -3.68
N GLU A 85 -4.48 -18.85 -3.05
CA GLU A 85 -4.64 -18.35 -1.70
C GLU A 85 -4.26 -16.87 -1.59
N GLY A 86 -5.12 -15.96 -2.06
CA GLY A 86 -5.09 -14.54 -1.65
C GLY A 86 -5.52 -14.35 -0.20
N ARG A 87 -4.87 -15.08 0.72
CA ARG A 87 -5.30 -15.28 2.10
C ARG A 87 -4.15 -14.92 3.03
N GLN A 88 -4.38 -13.93 3.88
CA GLN A 88 -3.46 -13.68 4.98
C GLN A 88 -3.83 -14.59 6.15
N ILE A 89 -2.84 -15.28 6.72
CA ILE A 89 -3.01 -15.97 8.00
C ILE A 89 -2.59 -14.98 9.08
N THR A 90 -3.55 -14.54 9.88
CA THR A 90 -3.27 -13.73 11.06
C THR A 90 -3.21 -14.65 12.27
N THR A 91 -2.10 -14.61 13.00
CA THR A 91 -2.01 -15.29 14.30
C THR A 91 -2.47 -14.31 15.38
N ILE A 92 -3.55 -14.64 16.07
CA ILE A 92 -4.08 -13.89 17.21
C ILE A 92 -3.18 -14.18 18.43
N PRO A 93 -3.08 -13.29 19.45
CA PRO A 93 -2.17 -13.47 20.59
C PRO A 93 -2.33 -14.77 21.38
N ASP A 94 -3.45 -15.48 21.24
CA ASP A 94 -3.72 -16.80 21.81
C ASP A 94 -3.15 -17.97 20.96
N GLY A 95 -2.49 -17.67 19.84
CA GLY A 95 -1.95 -18.65 18.89
C GLY A 95 -2.95 -19.10 17.83
N THR A 96 -4.20 -18.62 17.86
CA THR A 96 -5.22 -18.98 16.87
C THR A 96 -4.85 -18.40 15.51
N ARG A 97 -4.76 -19.26 14.48
CA ARG A 97 -4.53 -18.87 13.10
C ARG A 97 -5.86 -18.64 12.39
N THR A 98 -6.17 -17.39 12.06
CA THR A 98 -7.35 -17.04 11.27
C THR A 98 -6.99 -16.71 9.83
N ARG A 99 -7.71 -17.36 8.91
CA ARG A 99 -7.54 -17.18 7.47
C ARG A 99 -8.47 -16.06 7.02
N HIS A 100 -7.92 -14.90 6.72
CA HIS A 100 -8.69 -13.75 6.28
C HIS A 100 -8.52 -13.53 4.78
N GLN A 101 -9.65 -13.39 4.09
CA GLN A 101 -9.67 -12.90 2.73
C GLN A 101 -9.42 -11.40 2.77
N LEU A 102 -8.33 -10.95 2.15
CA LEU A 102 -8.03 -9.53 2.04
C LEU A 102 -9.01 -8.87 1.06
N ASP A 103 -9.67 -7.79 1.48
CA ASP A 103 -10.44 -6.91 0.59
C ASP A 103 -9.50 -5.97 -0.19
N ALA A 104 -8.66 -6.59 -1.03
CA ALA A 104 -7.62 -5.89 -1.75
C ALA A 104 -8.20 -5.06 -2.90
N LYS A 105 -7.60 -3.88 -3.08
CA LYS A 105 -7.90 -2.93 -4.14
C LYS A 105 -6.67 -2.72 -4.99
N HIS A 106 -6.88 -2.52 -6.29
CA HIS A 106 -5.84 -2.11 -7.21
C HIS A 106 -5.63 -0.59 -7.14
N PHE A 107 -4.61 -0.18 -6.40
CA PHE A 107 -4.10 1.19 -6.41
C PHE A 107 -3.12 1.40 -7.55
N VAL A 108 -3.18 2.57 -8.16
CA VAL A 108 -2.27 2.99 -9.23
C VAL A 108 -1.70 4.34 -8.81
N LEU A 109 -0.42 4.34 -8.42
CA LEU A 109 0.31 5.56 -8.12
C LEU A 109 1.15 5.94 -9.33
N VAL A 110 0.95 7.14 -9.87
CA VAL A 110 1.66 7.64 -11.05
C VAL A 110 2.52 8.83 -10.68
N ILE A 111 3.82 8.69 -10.89
CA ILE A 111 4.84 9.72 -10.62
C ILE A 111 5.89 9.65 -11.73
N ASP A 112 6.24 10.80 -12.28
CA ASP A 112 7.35 10.96 -13.26
C ASP A 112 7.29 10.00 -14.45
N GLY A 113 6.09 9.75 -14.98
CA GLY A 113 5.89 8.83 -16.11
C GLY A 113 6.04 7.35 -15.77
N TYR A 114 6.09 7.00 -14.49
CA TYR A 114 6.01 5.64 -13.99
C TYR A 114 4.69 5.40 -13.28
N CYS A 115 4.08 4.27 -13.57
CA CYS A 115 2.91 3.73 -12.89
C CYS A 115 3.37 2.60 -11.97
N PHE A 116 3.11 2.77 -10.69
CA PHE A 116 3.25 1.79 -9.64
C PHE A 116 1.88 1.15 -9.43
N ASN A 117 1.71 -0.06 -9.93
CA ASN A 117 0.51 -0.84 -9.65
C ASN A 117 0.72 -1.53 -8.31
N ILE A 118 -0.21 -1.34 -7.39
CA ILE A 118 -0.15 -1.87 -6.03
C ILE A 118 -1.49 -2.54 -5.70
N LEU A 119 -1.46 -3.85 -5.47
CA LEU A 119 -2.62 -4.59 -4.97
C LEU A 119 -2.53 -4.67 -3.45
N ALA A 120 -3.36 -3.91 -2.74
CA ALA A 120 -3.27 -3.77 -1.28
C ALA A 120 -4.64 -3.63 -0.62
N GLU A 121 -4.76 -3.94 0.66
CA GLU A 121 -6.00 -3.74 1.41
C GLU A 121 -6.18 -2.27 1.82
N LYS A 122 -5.11 -1.60 2.25
CA LYS A 122 -5.16 -0.26 2.84
C LYS A 122 -4.12 0.67 2.23
N TYR A 123 -4.46 1.95 2.17
CA TYR A 123 -3.53 3.04 1.86
C TYR A 123 -3.65 4.14 2.90
N ILE A 124 -2.52 4.82 3.20
CA ILE A 124 -2.43 5.94 4.12
C ILE A 124 -1.56 7.02 3.48
N ILE A 125 -1.98 8.28 3.60
CA ILE A 125 -1.21 9.44 3.19
C ILE A 125 -0.81 10.18 4.46
N SER A 126 0.49 10.43 4.65
CA SER A 126 1.00 11.20 5.78
C SER A 126 1.91 12.33 5.30
N GLU A 127 1.62 13.54 5.78
CA GLU A 127 2.32 14.79 5.41
C GLU A 127 3.57 15.03 6.28
N ASN A 128 3.86 14.18 7.29
CA ASN A 128 5.04 14.31 8.14
C ASN A 128 5.35 13.04 8.95
N ARG A 129 6.64 12.64 9.03
CA ARG A 129 7.12 11.52 9.88
C ARG A 129 6.79 11.70 11.37
N PHE A 130 6.66 12.94 11.83
CA PHE A 130 6.52 13.27 13.25
C PHE A 130 5.19 12.79 13.87
N PHE A 131 4.08 12.88 13.12
CA PHE A 131 2.75 12.57 13.65
C PHE A 131 2.42 11.07 13.64
N GLU A 132 3.07 10.27 12.78
CA GLU A 132 2.86 8.82 12.75
C GLU A 132 3.59 8.11 13.87
N THR A 133 4.84 8.46 14.19
CA THR A 133 5.51 7.94 15.40
C THR A 133 4.67 8.25 16.62
N TYR A 134 4.15 9.48 16.75
CA TYR A 134 3.30 9.85 17.88
C TYR A 134 1.96 9.10 17.93
N ARG A 135 1.28 8.86 16.80
CA ARG A 135 0.02 8.10 16.78
C ARG A 135 0.23 6.60 17.01
N GLU A 136 1.22 5.98 16.37
CA GLU A 136 1.53 4.56 16.56
C GLU A 136 2.03 4.30 17.99
N ASP A 137 2.86 5.20 18.54
CA ASP A 137 3.31 5.09 19.92
C ASP A 137 2.20 5.43 20.91
N SER A 138 1.32 6.40 20.63
CA SER A 138 0.17 6.70 21.49
C SER A 138 -0.82 5.54 21.57
N GLU A 139 -1.11 4.86 20.45
CA GLU A 139 -1.97 3.67 20.44
C GLU A 139 -1.30 2.47 21.13
N LYS A 140 0.03 2.31 21.00
CA LYS A 140 0.80 1.31 21.78
C LYS A 140 0.82 1.63 23.28
N ILE A 141 1.02 2.90 23.66
CA ILE A 141 1.04 3.35 25.05
C ILE A 141 -0.34 3.16 25.69
N LYS A 142 -1.43 3.49 25.00
CA LYS A 142 -2.80 3.25 25.51
C LYS A 142 -3.03 1.77 25.83
N LYS A 143 -2.52 0.85 25.01
CA LYS A 143 -2.60 -0.61 25.27
C LYS A 143 -1.76 -1.10 26.45
N ILE A 144 -0.73 -0.35 26.85
CA ILE A 144 0.13 -0.71 28.00
C ILE A 144 -0.50 -0.21 29.32
N VAL A 145 -1.27 0.87 29.26
CA VAL A 145 -1.86 1.54 30.44
C VAL A 145 -3.31 1.08 30.72
N SER A 146 -3.95 0.39 29.77
CA SER A 146 -5.25 -0.29 29.94
C SER A 146 -5.09 -1.74 30.36
#